data_AF-A0A937WM72-F1
#
_entry.id   AF-A0A937WM72-F1
#
_cell.length_a   1.000
_cell.length_b   1.000
_cell.length_c   1.000
_cell.angle_alpha   90.00
_cell.angle_beta   90.00
_cell.angle_gamma   90.00
#
_symmetry.space_group_name_H-M   'P 1'
#
loop_
_entity.id
_entity.type
_entity.pdbx_description
1 polymer ?
#
loop_
_entity_poly.entity_id
_entity_poly.type
_entity_poly.pdbx_seq_one_letter_code
_entity_poly.pdbx_strand_id
1 'polypeptide(L)'
;MRECRFIKKNIYGYVSGLIDECDKERIDKHLAICKDCNSELFRVRAVLDIASSKKIPELSDEEWEGFDRTLEEKITVYPRAYIVKPARNNFLKPILRPALVILMFILIISGLLIKNPARHNITLSDSEEEFLNEIELLDELNSSETKDISEDELLEEIKLIDSFETS
;
A
#
# COMPACT_ATOMS: atom_id res chain seq x y z
N MET A 1 -0.66 -6.41 -2.23
CA MET A 1 -0.10 -5.70 -1.05
C MET A 1 -0.64 -4.29 -0.82
N ARG A 2 -0.64 -3.36 -1.81
CA ARG A 2 -1.13 -1.98 -1.59
C ARG A 2 -2.60 -1.94 -1.14
N GLU A 3 -3.44 -2.77 -1.75
CA GLU A 3 -4.84 -2.86 -1.38
C GLU A 3 -5.04 -3.38 0.05
N CYS A 4 -4.34 -4.44 0.44
CA CYS A 4 -4.41 -4.98 1.80
C CYS A 4 -4.11 -3.90 2.86
N ARG A 5 -3.19 -2.97 2.58
CA ARG A 5 -2.89 -1.84 3.46
C ARG A 5 -4.08 -0.87 3.55
N PHE A 6 -4.73 -0.58 2.43
CA PHE A 6 -5.93 0.25 2.39
C PHE A 6 -7.08 -0.40 3.20
N ILE A 7 -7.35 -1.69 2.97
CA ILE A 7 -8.38 -2.44 3.71
C ILE A 7 -8.09 -2.41 5.21
N LYS A 8 -6.86 -2.77 5.63
CA LYS A 8 -6.47 -2.78 7.05
C LYS A 8 -6.65 -1.43 7.73
N LYS A 9 -6.43 -0.32 7.01
CA LYS A 9 -6.64 1.02 7.55
C LYS A 9 -8.11 1.35 7.76
N ASN A 10 -8.99 0.84 6.88
CA ASN A 10 -10.42 1.19 6.86
C ASN A 10 -11.34 0.11 7.43
N ILE A 11 -10.79 -1.01 7.92
CA ILE A 11 -11.57 -2.16 8.37
C ILE A 11 -12.52 -1.84 9.54
N TYR A 12 -12.12 -0.93 10.44
CA TYR A 12 -12.98 -0.46 11.54
C TYR A 12 -14.14 0.38 11.03
N GLY A 13 -13.89 1.29 10.09
CA GLY A 13 -14.93 2.08 9.43
C GLY A 13 -15.93 1.17 8.72
N TYR A 14 -15.43 0.14 8.04
CA TYR A 14 -16.25 -0.89 7.40
C TYR A 14 -17.15 -1.64 8.39
N VAL A 15 -16.63 -2.14 9.52
CA VAL A 15 -17.45 -2.86 10.51
C VAL A 15 -18.47 -1.94 11.19
N SER A 16 -18.14 -0.66 11.39
CA SER A 16 -19.03 0.32 12.00
C SER A 16 -20.02 0.98 11.04
N GLY A 17 -19.93 0.69 9.73
CA GLY A 17 -20.77 1.31 8.71
C GLY A 17 -20.45 2.79 8.43
N LEU A 18 -19.27 3.28 8.82
CA LEU A 18 -18.82 4.67 8.69
C LEU A 18 -17.98 4.92 7.43
N ILE A 19 -18.23 4.15 6.38
CA ILE A 19 -17.49 4.10 5.12
C ILE A 19 -18.42 4.48 3.97
N ASP A 20 -17.91 5.16 2.94
CA ASP A 20 -18.70 5.47 1.74
C ASP A 20 -18.99 4.23 0.89
N GLU A 21 -20.06 4.28 0.09
CA GLU A 21 -20.52 3.10 -0.66
C GLU A 21 -19.50 2.63 -1.71
N CYS A 22 -18.70 3.53 -2.29
CA CYS A 22 -17.66 3.17 -3.26
C CYS A 22 -16.53 2.37 -2.60
N ASP A 23 -16.02 2.85 -1.46
CA ASP A 23 -14.98 2.15 -0.72
C ASP A 23 -15.51 0.84 -0.12
N LYS A 24 -16.80 0.78 0.25
CA LYS A 24 -17.44 -0.45 0.73
C LYS A 24 -17.45 -1.56 -0.33
N GLU A 25 -17.91 -1.26 -1.54
CA GLU A 25 -17.91 -2.23 -2.65
C GLU A 25 -16.48 -2.71 -2.96
N ARG A 26 -15.51 -1.80 -2.92
CA ARG A 26 -14.10 -2.12 -3.10
C ARG A 26 -13.58 -3.05 -2.00
N ILE A 27 -13.93 -2.78 -0.74
CA ILE A 27 -13.56 -3.64 0.39
C ILE A 27 -14.19 -5.03 0.24
N ASP A 28 -15.47 -5.11 -0.12
CA ASP A 28 -16.17 -6.38 -0.33
C ASP A 28 -15.49 -7.25 -1.40
N LYS A 29 -15.16 -6.64 -2.55
CA LYS A 29 -14.41 -7.32 -3.63
C LYS A 29 -13.07 -7.86 -3.14
N HIS A 30 -12.34 -7.08 -2.34
CA HIS A 30 -11.04 -7.52 -1.82
C HIS A 30 -11.19 -8.65 -0.78
N LEU A 31 -12.17 -8.56 0.10
CA LEU A 31 -12.42 -9.56 1.16
C LEU A 31 -12.86 -10.91 0.61
N ALA A 32 -13.49 -10.93 -0.57
CA ALA A 32 -13.85 -12.16 -1.27
C ALA A 32 -12.61 -12.97 -1.72
N ILE A 33 -11.49 -12.30 -1.99
CA ILE A 33 -10.29 -12.92 -2.58
C ILE A 33 -9.17 -13.06 -1.53
N CYS A 34 -9.01 -12.09 -0.64
CA CYS A 34 -7.89 -12.02 0.29
C CYS A 34 -8.23 -12.64 1.66
N LYS A 35 -7.74 -13.87 1.88
CA LYS A 35 -7.87 -14.60 3.16
C LYS A 35 -7.31 -13.81 4.35
N ASP A 36 -6.17 -13.15 4.19
CA ASP A 36 -5.54 -12.38 5.27
C ASP A 36 -6.43 -11.24 5.77
N CYS A 37 -6.96 -10.42 4.85
CA CYS A 37 -7.84 -9.31 5.21
C CYS A 37 -9.17 -9.79 5.80
N ASN A 38 -9.69 -10.93 5.31
CA ASN A 38 -10.89 -11.56 5.86
C ASN A 38 -10.66 -12.07 7.30
N SER A 39 -9.50 -12.69 7.57
CA SER A 39 -9.14 -13.12 8.92
C SER A 39 -9.03 -11.94 9.90
N GLU A 40 -8.53 -10.80 9.44
CA GLU A 40 -8.46 -9.58 10.25
C GLU A 40 -9.85 -9.00 10.52
N LEU A 41 -10.74 -9.01 9.51
CA LEU A 41 -12.14 -8.60 9.67
C LEU A 41 -12.84 -9.43 10.76
N PHE A 42 -12.61 -10.75 10.74
CA PHE A 42 -13.17 -11.65 11.74
C PHE A 42 -12.66 -11.32 13.15
N ARG A 43 -11.35 -11.05 13.31
CA ARG A 43 -10.78 -10.63 14.60
C ARG A 43 -11.39 -9.34 15.11
N VAL A 44 -11.54 -8.33 14.25
CA VAL A 44 -12.13 -7.04 14.62
C VAL A 44 -13.59 -7.21 15.06
N ARG A 45 -14.38 -8.01 14.32
CA ARG A 45 -15.76 -8.33 14.71
C ARG A 45 -15.84 -9.05 16.05
N ALA A 46 -15.00 -10.07 16.27
CA ALA A 46 -14.98 -10.80 17.53
C ALA A 46 -14.68 -9.88 18.73
N VAL A 47 -13.76 -8.92 18.58
CA VAL A 47 -13.47 -7.94 19.63
C VAL A 47 -14.68 -7.03 19.89
N LEU A 48 -15.38 -6.59 18.85
CA LEU A 48 -16.57 -5.74 18.99
C LEU A 48 -17.75 -6.51 19.60
N ASP A 49 -17.90 -7.79 19.31
CA ASP A 49 -18.91 -8.65 19.93
C ASP A 49 -18.63 -8.85 21.43
N ILE A 50 -17.36 -9.04 21.80
CA ILE A 50 -16.95 -9.09 23.21
C ILE A 50 -17.19 -7.73 23.89
N ALA A 51 -16.90 -6.63 23.21
CA ALA A 51 -17.11 -5.29 23.76
C ALA A 51 -18.60 -4.98 23.97
N SER A 52 -19.45 -5.34 23.00
CA SER A 52 -20.90 -5.08 23.04
C SER A 52 -21.65 -6.02 23.99
N SER A 53 -21.16 -7.24 24.21
CA SER A 53 -21.75 -8.18 25.18
C SER A 53 -21.48 -7.79 26.64
N LYS A 54 -20.49 -6.93 26.89
CA LYS A 54 -20.28 -6.38 28.23
C LYS A 54 -21.33 -5.33 28.52
N LYS A 55 -22.15 -5.57 29.56
CA LYS A 55 -22.99 -4.54 30.15
C LYS A 55 -22.08 -3.45 30.71
N ILE A 56 -22.03 -2.32 30.02
CA ILE A 56 -21.42 -1.10 30.54
C ILE A 56 -22.38 -0.63 31.64
N PRO A 57 -21.93 -0.49 32.90
CA PRO A 57 -22.79 0.03 33.94
C PRO A 57 -23.24 1.45 33.56
N GLU A 58 -24.54 1.70 33.65
CA GLU A 58 -25.09 3.04 33.52
C GLU A 58 -24.63 3.85 34.73
N LEU A 59 -23.95 4.97 34.48
CA LEU A 59 -23.57 5.90 35.54
C LEU A 59 -24.79 6.72 35.95
N SER A 60 -24.93 6.98 37.24
CA SER A 60 -25.98 7.88 37.75
C SER A 60 -25.69 9.34 37.38
N ASP A 61 -26.73 10.17 37.41
CA ASP A 61 -26.58 11.62 37.15
C ASP A 61 -25.58 12.27 38.13
N GLU A 62 -25.55 11.82 39.39
CA GLU A 62 -24.60 12.30 40.41
C GLU A 62 -23.14 11.93 40.08
N GLU A 63 -22.91 10.75 39.51
CA GLU A 63 -21.58 10.33 39.05
C GLU A 63 -21.13 11.14 37.83
N TRP A 64 -22.05 11.42 36.89
CA TRP A 64 -21.79 12.30 35.75
C TRP A 64 -21.45 13.72 36.17
N GLU A 65 -22.21 14.30 37.10
CA GLU A 65 -21.92 15.64 37.63
C GLU A 65 -20.54 15.71 38.33
N GLY A 66 -20.16 14.64 39.05
CA GLY A 66 -18.84 14.54 39.66
C GLY A 66 -17.72 14.46 38.62
N PHE A 67 -17.94 13.70 37.55
CA PHE A 67 -17.00 13.59 36.44
C PHE A 67 -16.84 14.92 35.69
N ASP A 68 -17.94 15.61 35.38
CA ASP A 68 -17.93 16.90 34.68
C ASP A 68 -17.22 17.97 35.49
N ARG A 69 -17.47 18.03 36.80
CA ARG A 69 -16.75 18.94 37.71
C ARG A 69 -15.25 18.68 37.72
N THR A 70 -14.85 17.40 37.73
CA THR A 70 -13.44 17.01 37.67
C THR A 70 -12.80 17.35 36.33
N LEU A 71 -13.55 17.22 35.23
CA LEU A 71 -13.13 17.61 33.89
C LEU A 71 -12.92 19.12 33.80
N GLU A 72 -13.89 19.91 34.27
CA GLU A 72 -13.84 21.36 34.25
C GLU A 72 -12.70 21.90 35.11
N GLU A 73 -12.48 21.32 36.29
CA GLU A 73 -11.30 21.62 37.12
C GLU A 73 -10.00 21.33 36.35
N LYS A 74 -9.88 20.18 35.69
CA LYS A 74 -8.65 19.84 34.95
C LYS A 74 -8.44 20.73 33.71
N ILE A 75 -9.51 21.12 33.02
CA ILE A 75 -9.44 22.02 31.86
C ILE A 75 -9.03 23.43 32.29
N THR A 76 -9.58 23.93 33.41
CA THR A 76 -9.33 25.29 33.90
C THR A 76 -7.98 25.42 34.62
N VAL A 77 -7.56 24.39 35.38
CA VAL A 77 -6.29 24.40 36.13
C VAL A 77 -5.09 24.12 35.24
N TYR A 78 -5.26 23.29 34.21
CA TYR A 78 -4.23 23.04 33.21
C TYR A 78 -4.77 23.38 31.81
N PRO A 79 -4.79 24.66 31.41
CA PRO A 79 -4.75 24.98 30.00
C PRO A 79 -3.39 24.49 29.51
N ARG A 80 -3.28 23.20 29.18
CA ARG A 80 -2.22 22.72 28.32
C ARG A 80 -2.43 23.49 27.02
N ALA A 81 -1.78 24.64 26.92
CA ALA A 81 -1.19 25.03 25.68
C ALA A 81 -0.22 23.89 25.33
N TYR A 82 -0.76 22.81 24.75
CA TYR A 82 0.00 22.02 23.82
C TYR A 82 0.31 23.01 22.71
N ILE A 83 1.37 23.79 22.93
CA ILE A 83 2.16 24.28 21.82
C ILE A 83 2.57 22.98 21.17
N VAL A 84 1.79 22.55 20.17
CA VAL A 84 2.27 21.66 19.13
C VAL A 84 3.47 22.44 18.63
N LYS A 85 4.65 22.16 19.18
CA LYS A 85 5.88 22.69 18.62
C LYS A 85 5.77 22.19 17.20
N PRO A 86 5.56 23.08 16.20
CA PRO A 86 5.49 22.63 14.83
C PRO A 86 6.78 21.84 14.68
N ALA A 87 6.66 20.54 14.37
CA ALA A 87 7.82 19.74 14.11
C ALA A 87 8.61 20.57 13.10
N ARG A 88 9.75 21.10 13.56
CA ARG A 88 10.57 22.00 12.75
C ARG A 88 11.18 21.06 11.72
N ASN A 89 10.37 20.81 10.71
CA ASN A 89 10.63 19.94 9.61
C ASN A 89 11.73 20.65 8.85
N ASN A 90 12.98 20.35 9.20
CA ASN A 90 14.15 20.57 8.36
C ASN A 90 14.08 19.67 7.09
N PHE A 91 12.86 19.40 6.60
CA PHE A 91 12.56 18.50 5.49
C PHE A 91 12.82 19.15 4.13
N LEU A 92 13.23 20.42 4.11
CA LEU A 92 13.62 21.13 2.90
C LEU A 92 15.09 20.91 2.48
N LYS A 93 15.85 20.00 3.10
CA LYS A 93 17.26 19.77 2.75
C LYS A 93 17.71 18.33 2.38
N PRO A 94 16.86 17.33 2.09
CA PRO A 94 17.39 16.05 1.59
C PRO A 94 17.70 16.04 0.07
N ILE A 95 17.13 16.94 -0.74
CA ILE A 95 17.28 16.90 -2.22
C ILE A 95 18.44 17.78 -2.74
N LEU A 96 18.89 18.77 -1.98
CA LEU A 96 19.98 19.67 -2.41
C LEU A 96 21.35 18.98 -2.50
N ARG A 97 21.56 17.92 -1.70
CA ARG A 97 22.83 17.17 -1.69
C ARG A 97 23.06 16.34 -2.96
N PRO A 98 22.13 15.48 -3.41
CA PRO A 98 22.35 14.72 -4.65
C PRO A 98 22.44 15.62 -5.89
N ALA A 99 21.69 16.72 -5.95
CA ALA A 99 21.74 17.67 -7.06
C ALA A 99 23.14 18.29 -7.25
N LEU A 100 23.82 18.66 -6.15
CA LEU A 100 25.18 19.22 -6.21
C LEU A 100 26.21 18.18 -6.68
N VAL A 101 26.05 16.91 -6.29
CA VAL A 101 26.94 15.83 -6.73
C VAL A 101 26.76 15.60 -8.23
N ILE A 102 25.52 15.51 -8.72
CA ILE A 102 25.22 15.35 -10.14
C ILE A 102 25.79 16.53 -10.95
N LEU A 103 25.61 17.77 -10.48
CA LEU A 103 26.15 18.96 -11.14
C LEU A 103 27.69 18.92 -11.22
N MET A 104 28.37 18.46 -10.17
CA MET A 104 29.83 18.27 -10.18
C MET A 104 30.26 17.23 -11.24
N PHE A 105 29.57 16.09 -11.32
CA PHE A 105 29.86 15.08 -12.35
C PHE A 105 29.66 15.63 -13.77
N ILE A 106 28.57 16.37 -14.02
CA ILE A 106 28.31 17.00 -15.33
C ILE A 106 29.44 17.95 -15.70
N LEU A 107 29.93 18.77 -14.76
CA LEU A 107 31.04 19.69 -15.01
C LEU A 107 32.37 18.97 -15.29
N ILE A 108 32.65 17.86 -14.58
CA ILE A 108 33.84 17.04 -14.81
C ILE A 108 33.79 16.39 -16.20
N ILE A 109 32.65 15.78 -16.56
CA ILE A 109 32.44 15.15 -17.87
C ILE A 109 32.56 16.20 -18.97
N SER A 110 31.90 17.34 -18.82
CA SER A 110 31.96 18.46 -19.78
C SER A 110 33.40 18.97 -19.96
N GLY A 111 34.17 19.08 -18.87
CA GLY A 111 35.57 19.49 -18.92
C GLY A 111 36.48 18.47 -19.63
N LEU A 112 36.24 17.17 -19.43
CA LEU A 112 36.96 16.11 -20.12
C LEU A 112 36.64 16.09 -21.62
N LEU A 113 35.38 16.35 -21.99
CA LEU A 113 34.94 16.42 -23.38
C LEU A 113 35.59 17.58 -24.14
N ILE A 114 35.70 18.76 -23.53
CA ILE A 114 36.35 19.93 -24.14
C ILE A 114 37.84 19.69 -24.39
N LYS A 115 38.50 18.91 -23.52
CA LYS A 115 39.95 18.67 -23.61
C LYS A 115 40.34 17.63 -24.66
N ASN A 116 39.38 16.85 -25.19
CA ASN A 116 39.65 15.78 -26.13
C ASN A 116 38.64 15.77 -27.30
N PRO A 117 38.65 16.79 -28.19
CA PRO A 117 37.66 16.93 -29.27
C PRO A 117 37.77 15.88 -30.39
N ALA A 118 38.67 14.91 -30.26
CA ALA A 118 39.07 14.03 -31.37
C ALA A 118 38.24 12.74 -31.54
N ARG A 119 37.18 12.48 -30.76
CA ARG A 119 36.41 11.22 -30.85
C ARG A 119 34.90 11.33 -30.59
N HIS A 120 34.22 12.34 -31.13
CA HIS A 120 32.75 12.36 -31.15
C HIS A 120 32.19 12.35 -32.57
N ASN A 121 32.53 11.29 -33.32
CA ASN A 121 31.62 10.74 -34.32
C ASN A 121 31.01 9.48 -33.67
N ILE A 122 30.15 9.68 -32.68
CA ILE A 122 29.25 8.60 -32.23
C ILE A 122 28.13 8.62 -33.25
N THR A 123 28.27 7.78 -34.26
CA THR A 123 27.24 7.50 -35.25
C THR A 123 26.06 6.90 -34.49
N LEU A 124 25.00 7.68 -34.34
CA LEU A 124 23.77 7.33 -33.62
C LEU A 124 22.96 6.22 -34.32
N SER A 125 23.47 5.66 -35.42
CA SER A 125 22.82 4.61 -36.21
C SER A 125 23.06 3.20 -35.70
N ASP A 126 24.14 2.93 -34.95
CA ASP A 126 24.44 1.57 -34.47
C ASP A 126 23.54 1.15 -33.30
N SER A 127 23.00 2.09 -32.50
CA SER A 127 22.16 1.72 -31.35
C SER A 127 20.69 1.50 -31.69
N GLU A 128 20.22 1.90 -32.87
CA GLU A 128 18.82 1.66 -33.29
C GLU A 128 18.62 0.22 -33.76
N GLU A 129 19.61 -0.39 -34.42
CA GLU A 129 19.53 -1.80 -34.86
C GLU A 129 19.62 -2.79 -33.68
N GLU A 130 20.43 -2.48 -32.67
CA GLU A 130 20.54 -3.33 -31.47
C GLU A 130 19.24 -3.31 -30.65
N PHE A 131 18.56 -2.15 -30.58
CA PHE A 131 17.29 -2.01 -29.86
C PHE A 131 16.12 -2.69 -30.58
N LEU A 132 16.12 -2.72 -31.93
CA LEU A 132 15.09 -3.40 -32.70
C LEU A 132 15.21 -4.93 -32.60
N ASN A 133 16.44 -5.47 -32.61
CA ASN A 133 16.67 -6.90 -32.39
C ASN A 133 16.24 -7.35 -30.98
N GLU A 134 16.43 -6.52 -29.97
CA GLU A 134 16.00 -6.85 -28.60
C GLU A 134 14.47 -6.86 -28.47
N ILE A 135 13.76 -6.00 -29.20
CA ILE A 135 12.29 -5.99 -29.25
C ILE A 135 11.75 -7.22 -29.99
N GLU A 136 12.36 -7.62 -31.10
CA GLU A 136 11.95 -8.81 -31.88
C GLU A 136 12.12 -10.12 -31.08
N LEU A 137 13.23 -10.24 -30.34
CA LEU A 137 13.47 -11.37 -29.43
C LEU A 137 12.43 -11.48 -28.30
N LEU A 138 11.96 -10.35 -27.78
CA LEU A 138 10.94 -10.34 -26.72
C LEU A 138 9.55 -10.74 -27.23
N ASP A 139 9.21 -10.41 -28.49
CA ASP A 139 7.94 -10.79 -29.09
C ASP A 139 7.90 -12.29 -29.46
N GLU A 140 9.03 -12.84 -29.91
CA GLU A 140 9.16 -14.28 -30.17
C GLU A 140 9.02 -15.11 -28.89
N LEU A 141 9.61 -14.66 -27.76
CA LEU A 141 9.44 -15.28 -26.45
C LEU A 141 7.99 -15.23 -25.97
N ASN A 142 7.30 -14.10 -26.16
CA ASN A 142 5.91 -13.93 -25.73
C ASN A 142 4.92 -14.76 -26.58
N SER A 143 5.23 -14.98 -27.86
CA SER A 143 4.44 -15.86 -28.73
C SER A 143 4.55 -17.34 -28.33
N SER A 144 5.67 -17.75 -27.72
CA SER A 144 5.93 -19.14 -27.31
C SER A 144 5.28 -19.55 -25.97
N GLU A 145 4.74 -18.59 -25.20
CA GLU A 145 4.15 -18.85 -23.88
C GLU A 145 2.61 -19.02 -23.90
N THR A 146 1.98 -19.03 -25.09
CA THR A 146 0.57 -19.43 -25.25
C THR A 146 0.46 -20.89 -25.66
N LYS A 147 0.97 -21.78 -24.81
CA LYS A 147 0.63 -23.20 -24.93
C LYS A 147 -0.81 -23.37 -24.44
N ASP A 148 -1.74 -23.37 -25.38
CA ASP A 148 -3.14 -23.76 -25.16
C ASP A 148 -3.17 -25.08 -24.38
N ILE A 149 -3.41 -24.99 -23.08
CA ILE A 149 -3.77 -26.13 -22.26
C ILE A 149 -5.21 -26.44 -22.65
N SER A 150 -5.39 -27.45 -23.50
CA SER A 150 -6.72 -27.88 -23.94
C SER A 150 -7.58 -28.20 -22.72
N GLU A 151 -8.78 -27.62 -22.65
CA GLU A 151 -9.73 -27.77 -21.53
C GLU A 151 -10.01 -29.24 -21.16
N ASP A 152 -9.80 -30.16 -22.10
CA ASP A 152 -9.95 -31.61 -21.93
C ASP A 152 -8.93 -32.22 -20.93
N GLU A 153 -7.72 -31.67 -20.81
CA GLU A 153 -6.69 -32.17 -19.89
C GLU A 153 -6.98 -31.77 -18.43
N LEU A 154 -7.60 -30.61 -18.22
CA LEU A 154 -8.01 -30.14 -16.89
C LEU A 154 -9.19 -30.94 -16.32
N LEU A 155 -10.03 -31.52 -17.18
CA LEU A 155 -11.19 -32.33 -16.76
C LEU A 155 -10.81 -33.73 -16.24
N GLU A 156 -9.67 -34.29 -16.68
CA GLU A 156 -9.16 -35.54 -16.12
C GLU A 156 -8.55 -35.35 -14.72
N GLU A 157 -7.89 -34.22 -14.47
CA GLU A 157 -7.28 -33.95 -13.17
C GLU A 157 -8.32 -33.69 -12.08
N ILE A 158 -9.44 -33.03 -12.41
CA ILE A 158 -10.56 -32.82 -11.48
C ILE A 158 -11.23 -34.16 -11.10
N LYS A 159 -11.36 -35.11 -12.04
CA LYS A 159 -11.95 -36.43 -11.74
C LYS A 159 -11.11 -37.28 -10.79
N LEU A 160 -9.78 -37.10 -10.79
CA LEU A 160 -8.88 -37.81 -9.87
C LEU A 160 -9.04 -37.32 -8.43
N ILE A 161 -9.31 -36.03 -8.23
CA ILE A 161 -9.50 -35.45 -6.88
C ILE A 161 -10.82 -35.92 -6.26
N ASP A 162 -11.89 -36.00 -7.04
CA ASP A 162 -13.23 -36.41 -6.56
C ASP A 162 -13.26 -37.88 -6.10
N SER A 163 -12.37 -38.72 -6.65
CA SER A 163 -12.25 -40.14 -6.26
C SER A 163 -11.56 -40.36 -4.89
N PHE A 164 -10.87 -39.35 -4.36
CA PHE A 164 -10.15 -39.42 -3.08
C PHE A 164 -10.98 -38.99 -1.87
N GLU A 165 -12.10 -38.28 -2.07
CA GLU A 165 -12.99 -37.85 -0.97
C GLU A 165 -14.08 -38.89 -0.62
N THR A 166 -14.25 -39.95 -1.42
CA THR A 166 -15.28 -40.98 -1.20
C THR A 166 -14.76 -42.32 -0.63
N SER A 167 -13.53 -42.38 -0.12
CA SER A 167 -12.96 -43.58 0.55
C SER A 167 -12.73 -43.36 2.04
#